data_AF-B6IFT0-F1
#
_entry.id   AF-B6IFT0-F1
#
_cell.length_a   1.000
_cell.length_b   1.000
_cell.length_c   1.000
_cell.angle_alpha   90.00
_cell.angle_beta   90.00
_cell.angle_gamma   90.00
#
_symmetry.space_group_name_H-M   'P 1'
#
loop_
_entity.id
_entity.type
_entity.pdbx_description
1 polymer ?
#
loop_
_entity_poly.entity_id
_entity_poly.type
_entity_poly.pdbx_seq_one_letter_code
_entity_poly.pdbx_strand_id
1 'polypeptide(L)'
;MSSLTCIPSNSYYCATEFLTRTVQMITAVSFPMHVLGLFIIFLSTPKTMDSVKSYILHLHFWIMIYDNSLGFLTVPFLLLPTMSGYTLGVLSYFGVNEFFMVVLVLLAVNNVLLSNQSIFKNRYFIICAFPPKPTWGKIRKPWLADHYIFAVILFIPMAFSLPDQEKTKQKVLETLTNVSDYVHQAKIYTLTEDHAII
;
A
#
# COMPACT_ATOMS: atom_id res chain seq x y z
N MET A 1 -16.61 10.46 -35.08
CA MET A 1 -15.89 10.08 -33.84
C MET A 1 -15.25 8.73 -34.11
N SER A 2 -13.93 8.71 -34.31
CA SER A 2 -13.18 7.48 -34.57
C SER A 2 -13.25 6.57 -33.34
N SER A 3 -13.87 5.40 -33.48
CA SER A 3 -13.81 4.33 -32.49
C SER A 3 -12.33 3.97 -32.29
N LEU A 4 -11.78 4.25 -31.12
CA LEU A 4 -10.47 3.75 -30.74
C LEU A 4 -10.62 2.23 -30.56
N THR A 5 -10.43 1.46 -31.63
CA THR A 5 -10.36 0.01 -31.55
C THR A 5 -9.04 -0.32 -30.87
N CYS A 6 -9.09 -0.61 -29.57
CA CYS A 6 -7.92 -1.08 -28.83
C CYS A 6 -7.60 -2.48 -29.37
N ILE A 7 -6.59 -2.60 -30.23
CA ILE A 7 -6.10 -3.91 -30.68
C ILE A 7 -5.18 -4.40 -29.57
N PRO A 8 -5.53 -5.49 -28.86
CA PRO A 8 -4.64 -6.05 -27.85
C PRO A 8 -3.33 -6.44 -28.54
N SER A 9 -2.24 -5.81 -28.14
CA SER A 9 -0.92 -6.16 -28.63
C SER A 9 -0.49 -7.45 -27.94
N ASN A 10 -0.11 -8.48 -28.72
CA ASN A 10 0.43 -9.75 -28.21
C ASN A 10 1.87 -9.59 -27.65
N SER A 11 2.19 -8.44 -27.07
CA SER A 11 3.48 -8.18 -26.48
C SER A 11 3.57 -8.80 -25.09
N TYR A 12 4.66 -9.51 -24.82
CA TYR A 12 4.93 -10.08 -23.49
C TYR A 12 4.92 -9.01 -22.38
N TYR A 13 5.29 -7.77 -22.70
CA TYR A 13 5.26 -6.65 -21.76
C TYR A 13 3.87 -6.27 -21.26
N CYS A 14 2.81 -6.62 -22.01
CA CYS A 14 1.42 -6.39 -21.63
C CYS A 14 0.81 -7.56 -20.84
N ALA A 15 1.55 -8.65 -20.66
CA ALA A 15 1.08 -9.81 -19.93
C ALA A 15 1.21 -9.64 -18.41
N THR A 16 0.25 -10.18 -17.67
CA THR A 16 0.26 -10.25 -16.19
C THR A 16 1.46 -11.03 -15.64
N GLU A 17 1.94 -12.02 -16.41
CA GLU A 17 3.13 -12.80 -16.07
C GLU A 17 4.39 -11.93 -16.05
N PHE A 18 4.54 -11.00 -17.00
CA PHE A 18 5.68 -10.10 -17.03
C PHE A 18 5.67 -9.18 -15.80
N LEU A 19 4.52 -8.61 -15.45
CA LEU A 19 4.39 -7.78 -14.25
C LEU A 19 4.77 -8.56 -13.00
N THR A 20 4.16 -9.74 -12.82
CA THR A 20 4.35 -10.56 -11.62
C THR A 20 5.82 -10.98 -11.47
N ARG A 21 6.44 -11.47 -12.55
CA ARG A 21 7.86 -11.88 -12.53
C ARG A 21 8.78 -10.70 -12.26
N THR A 22 8.55 -9.55 -12.91
CA THR A 22 9.38 -8.35 -12.72
C THR A 22 9.33 -7.87 -11.28
N VAL A 23 8.12 -7.74 -10.73
CA VAL A 23 7.92 -7.28 -9.35
C VAL A 23 8.55 -8.24 -8.35
N GLN A 24 8.39 -9.56 -8.54
CA GLN A 24 9.03 -10.57 -7.69
C GLN A 24 10.56 -10.53 -7.77
N MET A 25 11.15 -10.32 -8.95
CA MET A 25 12.60 -10.14 -9.08
C MET A 25 13.09 -8.92 -8.33
N ILE A 26 12.37 -7.79 -8.43
CA ILE A 26 12.68 -6.57 -7.68
C ILE A 26 12.62 -6.85 -6.17
N THR A 27 11.59 -7.55 -5.70
CA THR A 27 11.46 -7.91 -4.29
C THR A 27 12.55 -8.87 -3.83
N ALA A 28 12.96 -9.83 -4.66
CA ALA A 28 14.06 -10.74 -4.34
C ALA A 28 15.39 -10.01 -4.10
N VAL A 29 15.63 -8.91 -4.82
CA VAL A 29 16.81 -8.04 -4.61
C VAL A 29 16.59 -7.05 -3.46
N SER A 30 15.38 -6.53 -3.29
CA SER A 30 15.05 -5.55 -2.26
C SER A 30 15.02 -6.16 -0.86
N PHE A 31 14.57 -7.41 -0.71
CA PHE A 31 14.50 -8.09 0.58
C PHE A 31 15.83 -8.16 1.34
N PRO A 32 16.96 -8.63 0.75
CA PRO A 32 18.25 -8.62 1.45
C PRO A 32 18.72 -7.20 1.79
N MET A 33 18.39 -6.20 0.96
CA MET A 33 18.69 -4.80 1.26
C MET A 33 17.89 -4.30 2.48
N HIS A 34 16.62 -4.69 2.61
CA HIS A 34 15.81 -4.38 3.79
C HIS A 34 16.36 -5.03 5.06
N VAL A 35 16.80 -6.29 4.99
CA VAL A 35 17.43 -7.00 6.12
C VAL A 35 18.74 -6.32 6.51
N LEU A 36 19.58 -5.97 5.55
CA LEU A 36 20.82 -5.21 5.79
C LEU A 36 20.53 -3.86 6.42
N GLY A 37 19.54 -3.12 5.90
CA GLY A 37 19.11 -1.84 6.45
C GLY A 37 18.67 -1.96 7.90
N LEU A 38 17.87 -2.98 8.22
CA LEU A 38 17.44 -3.25 9.60
C LEU A 38 18.64 -3.53 10.52
N PHE A 39 19.60 -4.33 10.06
CA PHE A 39 20.82 -4.66 10.79
C PHE A 39 21.67 -3.41 11.08
N ILE A 40 21.85 -2.54 10.07
CA ILE A 40 22.56 -1.26 10.20
C ILE A 40 21.86 -0.35 11.20
N ILE A 41 20.53 -0.23 11.15
CA ILE A 41 19.78 0.61 12.11
C ILE A 41 19.97 0.07 13.54
N PHE A 42 19.94 -1.24 13.74
CA PHE A 42 20.12 -1.80 15.08
C PHE A 42 21.52 -1.58 15.64
N LEU A 43 22.55 -1.86 14.85
CA LEU A 43 23.94 -1.92 15.32
C LEU A 43 24.72 -0.60 15.14
N SER A 44 24.43 0.15 14.09
CA SER A 44 25.24 1.31 13.68
C SER A 44 24.59 2.65 13.98
N THR A 45 23.42 2.69 14.65
CA THR A 45 22.81 3.96 15.05
C THR A 45 23.64 4.65 16.15
N PRO A 46 24.16 5.88 15.92
CA PRO A 46 24.98 6.57 16.90
C PRO A 46 24.18 6.99 18.15
N LYS A 47 24.85 7.07 19.30
CA LYS A 47 24.25 7.47 20.59
C LYS A 47 23.56 8.84 20.55
N THR A 48 24.04 9.75 19.70
CA THR A 48 23.43 11.09 19.51
C THR A 48 22.04 11.03 18.86
N MET A 49 21.68 9.93 18.20
CA MET A 49 20.40 9.71 17.54
C MET A 49 19.50 8.70 18.26
N ASP A 50 19.84 8.31 19.49
CA ASP A 50 19.13 7.28 20.23
C ASP A 50 17.64 7.63 20.45
N SER A 51 17.34 8.92 20.68
CA SER A 51 15.97 9.43 20.80
C SER A 51 15.10 9.25 19.54
N VAL A 52 15.70 9.04 18.37
CA VAL A 52 15.02 8.84 17.08
C VAL A 52 15.08 7.37 16.63
N LYS A 53 15.99 6.57 17.20
CA LYS A 53 16.25 5.16 16.80
C LYS A 53 14.97 4.33 16.74
N SER A 54 14.15 4.37 17.79
CA SER A 54 12.89 3.61 17.83
C SER A 54 11.91 4.01 16.73
N TYR A 55 11.87 5.30 16.35
CA TYR A 55 11.00 5.78 15.28
C TYR A 55 11.49 5.37 13.89
N ILE A 56 12.81 5.37 13.68
CA ILE A 56 13.43 4.89 12.44
C ILE A 56 13.21 3.38 12.30
N LEU A 57 13.33 2.60 13.38
CA LEU A 57 13.03 1.17 13.37
C LEU A 57 11.56 0.90 13.03
N HIS A 58 10.63 1.64 13.64
CA HIS A 58 9.21 1.52 13.35
C HIS A 58 8.90 1.87 11.88
N LEU A 59 9.49 2.95 11.37
CA LEU A 59 9.38 3.30 9.94
C LEU A 59 9.90 2.18 9.04
N HIS A 60 11.12 1.70 9.28
CA HIS A 60 11.76 0.66 8.45
C HIS A 60 10.96 -0.64 8.44
N PHE A 61 10.41 -1.02 9.58
CA PHE A 61 9.52 -2.17 9.69
C PHE A 61 8.28 -2.05 8.78
N TRP A 62 7.61 -0.91 8.80
CA TRP A 62 6.43 -0.68 7.94
C TRP A 62 6.78 -0.55 6.46
N ILE A 63 7.93 0.03 6.12
CA ILE A 63 8.43 0.05 4.73
C ILE A 63 8.64 -1.38 4.25
N MET A 64 9.29 -2.23 5.05
CA MET A 64 9.52 -3.62 4.69
C MET A 64 8.20 -4.39 4.51
N ILE A 65 7.20 -4.17 5.37
CA ILE A 65 5.86 -4.77 5.18
C ILE A 65 5.24 -4.27 3.89
N TYR A 66 5.25 -2.96 3.64
CA TYR A 66 4.66 -2.36 2.46
C TYR A 66 5.28 -2.88 1.16
N ASP A 67 6.61 -2.85 1.04
CA ASP A 67 7.33 -3.31 -0.15
C ASP A 67 7.10 -4.81 -0.42
N ASN A 68 7.13 -5.65 0.61
CA ASN A 68 6.85 -7.08 0.46
C ASN A 68 5.37 -7.35 0.16
N SER A 69 4.46 -6.51 0.65
CA SER A 69 3.03 -6.62 0.35
C SER A 69 2.75 -6.40 -1.13
N LEU A 70 3.33 -5.35 -1.73
CA LEU A 70 3.22 -5.07 -3.16
C LEU A 70 4.02 -6.07 -4.01
N GLY A 71 5.16 -6.49 -3.49
CA GLY A 71 6.16 -7.26 -4.21
C GLY A 71 5.89 -8.77 -4.34
N PHE A 72 5.28 -9.34 -3.31
CA PHE A 72 5.22 -10.78 -3.14
C PHE A 72 3.86 -11.26 -2.64
N LEU A 73 3.30 -10.62 -1.61
CA LEU A 73 2.08 -11.10 -0.97
C LEU A 73 0.83 -10.83 -1.82
N THR A 74 0.66 -9.60 -2.30
CA THR A 74 -0.56 -9.15 -2.96
C THR A 74 -0.34 -9.00 -4.47
N VAL A 75 0.74 -8.35 -4.92
CA VAL A 75 1.01 -8.06 -6.34
C VAL A 75 -0.26 -7.55 -7.07
N PRO A 76 -0.67 -6.30 -6.81
CA PRO A 76 -1.92 -5.78 -7.36
C PRO A 76 -1.79 -5.50 -8.86
N PHE A 77 -2.77 -5.99 -9.63
CA PHE A 77 -2.96 -5.65 -11.03
C PHE A 77 -4.16 -4.71 -11.17
N LEU A 78 -3.91 -3.44 -11.50
CA LEU A 78 -4.94 -2.43 -11.62
C LEU A 78 -5.45 -2.31 -13.06
N LEU A 79 -6.77 -2.36 -13.21
CA LEU A 79 -7.53 -2.13 -14.43
C LEU A 79 -8.00 -0.67 -14.43
N LEU A 80 -7.30 0.16 -15.19
CA LEU A 80 -7.69 1.56 -15.42
C LEU A 80 -8.55 1.66 -16.69
N PRO A 81 -9.55 2.55 -16.74
CA PRO A 81 -9.88 3.60 -15.76
C PRO A 81 -10.79 3.15 -14.62
N THR A 82 -11.31 1.93 -14.63
CA THR A 82 -12.41 1.47 -13.78
C THR A 82 -12.09 1.36 -12.28
N MET A 83 -10.90 1.79 -11.83
CA MET A 83 -10.39 1.67 -10.45
C MET A 83 -10.69 0.30 -9.84
N SER A 84 -10.60 -0.73 -10.69
CA SER A 84 -10.79 -2.12 -10.35
C SER A 84 -9.48 -2.85 -10.53
N GLY A 85 -9.36 -4.04 -9.99
CA GLY A 85 -8.13 -4.80 -10.11
C GLY A 85 -8.27 -6.18 -9.50
N TYR A 86 -7.22 -6.96 -9.60
CA TYR A 86 -7.14 -8.25 -8.93
C TYR A 86 -5.71 -8.50 -8.49
N THR A 87 -5.52 -9.44 -7.59
CA THR A 87 -4.22 -9.69 -6.98
C THR A 87 -3.62 -10.97 -7.54
N LEU A 88 -2.31 -10.93 -7.82
CA LEU A 88 -1.55 -12.03 -8.42
C LEU A 88 -0.52 -12.62 -7.44
N GLY A 89 -0.50 -12.13 -6.21
CA GLY A 89 0.46 -12.51 -5.19
C GLY A 89 0.10 -13.79 -4.44
N VAL A 90 0.99 -14.20 -3.54
CA VAL A 90 0.89 -15.43 -2.75
C VAL A 90 -0.42 -15.53 -1.96
N LEU A 91 -0.93 -14.42 -1.40
CA LEU A 91 -2.16 -14.43 -0.62
C LEU A 91 -3.40 -14.79 -1.46
N SER A 92 -3.39 -14.42 -2.74
CA SER A 92 -4.45 -14.80 -3.70
C SER A 92 -4.47 -16.30 -3.94
N TYR A 93 -3.29 -16.94 -4.05
CA TYR A 93 -3.18 -18.40 -4.18
C TYR A 93 -3.70 -19.15 -2.95
N PHE A 94 -3.58 -18.56 -1.75
CA PHE A 94 -4.16 -19.11 -0.52
C PHE A 94 -5.66 -18.81 -0.36
N GLY A 95 -6.28 -18.11 -1.31
CA GLY A 95 -7.72 -17.80 -1.28
C GLY A 95 -8.11 -16.75 -0.25
N VAL A 96 -7.16 -15.91 0.20
CA VAL A 96 -7.47 -14.77 1.08
C VAL A 96 -8.41 -13.81 0.34
N ASN A 97 -9.34 -13.19 1.07
CA ASN A 97 -10.26 -12.22 0.46
C ASN A 97 -9.48 -10.97 -0.02
N GLU A 98 -9.76 -10.53 -1.24
CA GLU A 98 -9.19 -9.34 -1.87
C GLU A 98 -9.30 -8.09 -0.99
N PHE A 99 -10.42 -7.93 -0.27
CA PHE A 99 -10.61 -6.84 0.69
C PHE A 99 -9.48 -6.77 1.72
N PHE A 100 -9.12 -7.90 2.34
CA PHE A 100 -8.05 -7.92 3.34
C PHE A 100 -6.68 -7.64 2.74
N MET A 101 -6.43 -8.06 1.50
CA MET A 101 -5.19 -7.77 0.79
C MET A 101 -5.06 -6.27 0.46
N VAL A 102 -6.15 -5.62 0.04
CA VAL A 102 -6.22 -4.18 -0.18
C VAL A 102 -5.99 -3.43 1.13
N VAL A 103 -6.71 -3.81 2.20
CA VAL A 103 -6.58 -3.19 3.53
C VAL A 103 -5.15 -3.33 4.04
N LEU A 104 -4.49 -4.47 3.85
CA LEU A 104 -3.09 -4.67 4.23
C LEU A 104 -2.16 -3.64 3.56
N VAL A 105 -2.27 -3.48 2.24
CA VAL A 105 -1.43 -2.53 1.48
C VAL A 105 -1.68 -1.09 1.91
N LEU A 106 -2.95 -0.69 2.02
CA LEU A 106 -3.35 0.67 2.41
C LEU A 106 -2.95 1.00 3.86
N LEU A 107 -3.12 0.03 4.76
CA LEU A 107 -2.71 0.19 6.15
C LEU A 107 -1.18 0.31 6.25
N ALA A 108 -0.43 -0.50 5.50
CA ALA A 108 1.02 -0.45 5.50
C ALA A 108 1.54 0.92 5.02
N VAL A 109 1.05 1.44 3.88
CA VAL A 109 1.48 2.77 3.39
C VAL A 109 1.08 3.89 4.35
N ASN A 110 -0.11 3.83 4.94
CA ASN A 110 -0.53 4.83 5.91
C ASN A 110 0.36 4.82 7.17
N ASN A 111 0.76 3.65 7.65
CA ASN A 111 1.71 3.54 8.76
C ASN A 111 3.12 4.02 8.39
N VAL A 112 3.56 3.87 7.14
CA VAL A 112 4.80 4.49 6.65
C VAL A 112 4.70 6.01 6.73
N LEU A 113 3.59 6.60 6.27
CA LEU A 113 3.36 8.05 6.32
C LEU A 113 3.32 8.57 7.76
N LEU A 114 2.59 7.91 8.65
CA LEU A 114 2.53 8.26 10.08
C LEU A 114 3.90 8.16 10.75
N SER A 115 4.68 7.13 10.41
CA SER A 115 6.03 6.95 10.96
C SER A 115 6.98 8.07 10.50
N ASN A 116 6.88 8.50 9.25
CA ASN A 116 7.61 9.68 8.74
C ASN A 116 7.23 10.96 9.51
N GLN A 117 5.93 11.20 9.70
CA GLN A 117 5.44 12.33 10.49
C GLN A 117 5.97 12.28 11.92
N SER A 118 6.00 11.10 12.53
CA SER A 118 6.51 10.91 13.89
C SER A 118 7.99 11.26 14.01
N ILE A 119 8.82 10.84 13.06
CA ILE A 119 10.25 11.20 13.01
C ILE A 119 10.41 12.72 12.89
N PHE A 120 9.67 13.34 11.97
CA PHE A 120 9.74 14.78 11.74
C PHE A 120 9.34 15.55 13.01
N LYS A 121 8.21 15.19 13.63
CA LYS A 121 7.74 15.81 14.87
C LYS A 121 8.72 15.61 16.03
N ASN A 122 9.34 14.44 16.13
CA ASN A 122 10.33 14.17 17.18
C ASN A 122 11.59 15.02 16.99
N ARG A 123 12.11 15.12 15.76
CA ARG A 123 13.26 16.00 15.46
C ARG A 123 12.95 17.47 15.67
N TYR A 124 11.79 17.93 15.20
CA TYR A 124 11.32 19.30 15.40
C TYR A 124 11.25 19.66 16.89
N PHE A 125 10.70 18.76 17.72
CA PHE A 125 10.61 18.96 19.16
C PHE A 125 11.98 19.07 19.84
N ILE A 126 12.97 18.29 19.38
CA ILE A 126 14.32 18.29 19.95
C ILE A 126 15.05 19.60 19.58
N ILE A 127 15.03 19.97 18.30
CA ILE A 127 15.85 21.06 17.74
C ILE A 127 15.25 22.44 18.04
N CYS A 128 13.95 22.61 17.86
CA CYS A 128 13.32 23.93 17.92
C CYS A 128 12.93 24.30 19.36
N ALA A 129 13.12 25.57 19.72
CA ALA A 129 12.56 26.18 20.92
C ALA A 129 11.32 26.99 20.54
N PHE A 130 10.19 26.74 21.20
CA PHE A 130 8.94 27.44 20.96
C PHE A 130 8.12 27.57 22.25
N PRO A 131 7.30 28.63 22.43
CA PRO A 131 6.66 28.93 23.71
C PRO A 131 5.80 27.79 24.31
N PRO A 132 4.96 27.05 23.56
CA PRO A 132 4.19 25.93 24.11
C PRO A 132 4.94 24.59 24.22
N LYS A 133 6.29 24.55 24.12
CA LYS A 133 7.09 23.31 24.14
C LYS A 133 6.85 22.38 25.35
N PRO A 134 6.79 22.84 26.62
CA PRO A 134 6.57 21.95 27.76
C PRO A 134 5.17 21.31 27.74
N THR A 135 4.15 22.05 27.34
CA THR A 135 2.78 21.55 27.17
C THR A 135 2.71 20.54 26.03
N TRP A 136 3.31 20.86 24.89
CA TRP A 136 3.37 19.98 23.73
C TRP A 136 4.13 18.68 24.02
N GLY A 137 5.16 18.71 24.88
CA GLY A 137 5.91 17.53 25.31
C GLY A 137 5.04 16.46 25.98
N LYS A 138 3.97 16.86 26.68
CA LYS A 138 3.00 15.96 27.33
C LYS A 138 1.96 15.43 26.34
N ILE A 139 1.49 16.29 25.42
CA ILE A 139 0.40 15.98 24.48
C ILE A 139 0.88 15.18 23.27
N ARG A 140 2.15 15.32 22.86
CA ARG A 140 2.64 14.71 21.60
C ARG A 140 2.52 13.18 21.53
N LYS A 141 2.73 12.48 22.64
CA LYS A 141 2.68 11.01 22.70
C LYS A 141 1.26 10.47 22.58
N PRO A 142 0.28 10.93 23.40
CA PRO A 142 -1.11 10.52 23.20
C PRO A 142 -1.64 10.96 21.83
N TRP A 143 -1.33 12.18 21.38
CA TRP A 143 -1.69 12.65 20.04
C TRP A 143 -1.21 11.69 18.94
N LEU A 144 0.03 11.19 19.03
CA LEU A 144 0.55 10.24 18.06
C LEU A 144 -0.17 8.89 18.14
N ALA A 145 -0.42 8.38 19.34
CA ALA A 145 -1.17 7.13 19.53
C ALA A 145 -2.59 7.23 18.95
N ASP A 146 -3.27 8.37 19.16
CA ASP A 146 -4.59 8.63 18.61
C ASP A 146 -4.59 8.59 17.07
N HIS A 147 -3.53 9.08 16.42
CA HIS A 147 -3.42 9.02 14.95
C HIS A 147 -3.26 7.59 14.43
N TYR A 148 -2.49 6.75 15.13
CA TYR A 148 -2.36 5.33 14.78
C TYR A 148 -3.67 4.56 14.99
N ILE A 149 -4.42 4.87 16.04
CA ILE A 149 -5.72 4.25 16.31
C ILE A 149 -6.74 4.70 15.25
N PHE A 150 -6.81 6.01 15.00
CA PHE A 150 -7.74 6.59 14.02
C PHE A 150 -7.48 6.05 12.61
N ALA A 151 -6.22 5.89 12.25
CA ALA A 151 -5.82 5.26 11.00
C ALA A 151 -6.45 3.88 10.78
N VAL A 152 -6.52 3.04 11.81
CA VAL A 152 -7.14 1.71 11.72
C VAL A 152 -8.66 1.83 11.62
N ILE A 153 -9.25 2.72 12.43
CA ILE A 153 -10.71 2.93 12.47
C ILE A 153 -11.24 3.44 11.12
N LEU A 154 -10.48 4.27 10.41
CA LEU A 154 -10.86 4.79 9.09
C LEU A 154 -11.03 3.70 8.02
N PHE A 155 -10.43 2.51 8.20
CA PHE A 155 -10.65 1.38 7.29
C PHE A 155 -11.95 0.60 7.58
N ILE A 156 -12.59 0.81 8.74
CA ILE A 156 -13.86 0.14 9.07
C ILE A 156 -14.99 0.58 8.14
N PRO A 157 -15.24 1.89 7.89
CA PRO A 157 -16.24 2.34 6.92
C PRO A 157 -16.02 1.78 5.52
N MET A 158 -14.76 1.56 5.11
CA MET A 158 -14.45 0.98 3.81
C MET A 158 -15.10 -0.38 3.63
N ALA A 159 -15.18 -1.21 4.67
CA ALA A 159 -15.84 -2.52 4.61
C ALA A 159 -17.35 -2.43 4.32
N PHE A 160 -18.00 -1.35 4.79
CA PHE A 160 -19.44 -1.15 4.63
C PHE A 160 -19.80 -0.42 3.33
N SER A 161 -18.86 0.32 2.75
CA SER A 161 -19.06 1.09 1.53
C SER A 161 -18.70 0.34 0.24
N LEU A 162 -18.35 -0.95 0.33
CA LEU A 162 -17.99 -1.73 -0.85
C LEU A 162 -19.19 -1.93 -1.77
N PRO A 163 -19.01 -1.72 -3.10
CA PRO A 163 -20.07 -2.00 -4.06
C PRO A 163 -20.27 -3.51 -4.23
N ASP A 164 -21.43 -3.87 -4.76
CA ASP A 164 -21.79 -5.23 -5.12
C ASP A 164 -20.85 -5.75 -6.23
N GLN A 165 -19.90 -6.59 -5.84
CA GLN A 165 -18.79 -7.01 -6.70
C GLN A 165 -19.27 -7.76 -7.96
N GLU A 166 -20.42 -8.45 -7.91
CA GLU A 166 -20.95 -9.14 -9.10
C GLU A 166 -21.45 -8.15 -10.14
N LYS A 167 -22.22 -7.14 -9.71
CA LYS A 167 -22.71 -6.07 -10.59
C LYS A 167 -21.55 -5.23 -11.14
N THR A 168 -20.59 -4.88 -10.29
CA THR A 168 -19.47 -4.05 -10.72
C THR A 168 -18.54 -4.81 -11.67
N LYS A 169 -18.34 -6.13 -11.49
CA LYS A 169 -17.59 -6.94 -12.46
C LYS A 169 -18.21 -6.89 -13.85
N GLN A 170 -19.53 -7.00 -13.96
CA GLN A 170 -20.21 -6.89 -15.25
C GLN A 170 -19.99 -5.50 -15.88
N LYS A 171 -20.19 -4.43 -15.10
CA LYS A 171 -19.96 -3.04 -15.57
C LYS A 171 -18.52 -2.80 -16.03
N VAL A 172 -17.53 -3.39 -15.35
CA VAL A 172 -16.11 -3.32 -15.73
C VAL A 172 -15.88 -3.99 -17.08
N LEU A 173 -16.44 -5.20 -17.29
CA LEU A 173 -16.30 -5.94 -18.55
C LEU A 173 -17.04 -5.25 -19.72
N GLU A 174 -18.16 -4.58 -19.45
CA GLU A 174 -18.87 -3.77 -20.45
C GLU A 174 -18.08 -2.50 -20.81
N THR A 175 -17.41 -1.88 -19.84
CA THR A 175 -16.58 -0.68 -20.06
C THR A 175 -15.30 -1.05 -20.82
N LEU A 176 -14.70 -2.18 -20.47
CA LEU A 176 -13.49 -2.70 -21.10
C LEU A 176 -13.91 -3.71 -22.18
N THR A 177 -14.44 -3.24 -23.31
CA THR A 177 -15.01 -4.09 -24.37
C THR A 177 -14.03 -5.06 -25.05
N ASN A 178 -12.71 -4.90 -24.86
CA ASN A 178 -11.69 -5.73 -25.52
C ASN A 178 -10.59 -6.19 -24.53
N VAL A 179 -10.99 -6.86 -23.45
CA VAL A 179 -10.05 -7.44 -22.49
C VAL A 179 -9.66 -8.85 -22.89
N SER A 180 -8.44 -9.25 -22.55
CA SER A 180 -7.97 -10.61 -22.77
C SER A 180 -8.65 -11.62 -21.83
N ASP A 181 -8.75 -12.88 -22.27
CA ASP A 181 -9.42 -13.98 -21.57
C ASP A 181 -8.98 -14.18 -20.11
N TYR A 182 -7.73 -13.86 -19.78
CA TYR A 182 -7.23 -13.95 -18.41
C TYR A 182 -7.92 -12.98 -17.43
N VAL A 183 -8.44 -11.84 -17.90
CA VAL A 183 -9.17 -10.88 -17.06
C VAL A 183 -10.60 -11.35 -16.81
N HIS A 184 -11.22 -12.03 -17.78
CA HIS A 184 -12.56 -12.60 -17.61
C HIS A 184 -12.60 -13.67 -16.49
N GLN A 185 -11.54 -14.46 -16.40
CA GLN A 185 -11.39 -15.52 -15.39
C GLN A 185 -10.93 -15.01 -14.03
N ALA A 186 -10.40 -13.78 -13.95
CA ALA A 186 -9.92 -13.19 -12.71
C ALA A 186 -11.07 -12.83 -11.75
N LYS A 187 -10.74 -12.85 -10.44
CA LYS A 187 -11.57 -12.29 -9.38
C LYS A 187 -11.35 -10.77 -9.33
N ILE A 188 -12.03 -10.06 -10.24
CA ILE A 188 -11.99 -8.61 -10.28
C ILE A 188 -12.63 -8.05 -9.01
N TYR A 189 -11.88 -7.20 -8.34
CA TYR A 189 -12.28 -6.47 -7.15
C TYR A 189 -12.35 -4.98 -7.48
N THR A 190 -13.49 -4.35 -7.26
CA THR A 190 -13.69 -2.93 -7.56
C THR A 190 -13.76 -2.10 -6.28
N LEU A 191 -12.91 -1.06 -6.21
CA LEU A 191 -12.79 -0.19 -5.05
C LEU A 191 -13.85 0.92 -5.03
N THR A 192 -14.21 1.45 -6.20
CA THR A 192 -15.22 2.50 -6.34
C THR A 192 -15.89 2.41 -7.71
N GLU A 193 -17.19 2.72 -7.77
CA GLU A 193 -17.92 2.80 -9.04
C GLU A 193 -17.81 4.16 -9.72
N ASP A 194 -17.46 5.22 -8.97
CA ASP A 194 -17.37 6.60 -9.44
C ASP A 194 -15.92 7.11 -9.43
N HIS A 195 -15.47 7.60 -10.57
CA HIS A 195 -14.12 8.15 -10.77
C HIS A 195 -13.98 9.60 -10.26
N ALA A 196 -15.05 10.17 -9.70
CA ALA A 196 -15.15 11.60 -9.34
C ALA A 196 -14.86 11.91 -7.86
N ILE A 197 -14.56 10.90 -7.03
CA ILE A 197 -14.40 11.06 -5.57
C ILE A 197 -13.03 10.55 -5.08
N ILE A 198 -11.97 10.78 -5.86
CA ILE A 198 -10.58 10.67 -5.38
C ILE A 198 -9.90 12.02 -5.59
#